data_AF-A0A1F6TK02-F1
#
_entry.id   AF-A0A1F6TK02-F1
#
_cell.length_a   1.000
_cell.length_b   1.000
_cell.length_c   1.000
_cell.angle_alpha   90.00
_cell.angle_beta   90.00
_cell.angle_gamma   90.00
#
_symmetry.space_group_name_H-M   'P 1'
#
loop_
_entity.id
_entity.type
_entity.pdbx_description
1 polymer ?
#
loop_
_entity_poly.entity_id
_entity_poly.type
_entity_poly.pdbx_seq_one_letter_code
_entity_poly.pdbx_strand_id
1 'polypeptide(L)'
;MPIFLPLLGHFNVDPLFFGLLVALNLQTAFLSPPVAMAAFYLKGVAPPHVTLNQIFGGMLPFMGIQVIALVLMYVFPQIGLWLPSVLYR
;
A
#
# COMPACT_ATOMS: atom_id res chain seq x y z
N MET A 1 12.49 4.88 -2.89
CA MET A 1 12.72 4.05 -4.10
C MET A 1 14.17 4.10 -4.60
N PRO A 2 14.76 5.23 -5.05
CA PRO A 2 16.09 5.23 -5.68
C PRO A 2 17.26 4.84 -4.75
N ILE A 3 17.13 5.15 -3.46
CA ILE A 3 18.19 4.89 -2.47
C ILE A 3 18.37 3.39 -2.18
N PHE A 4 17.29 2.60 -2.22
CA PHE A 4 17.32 1.19 -1.85
C PHE A 4 17.66 0.26 -3.02
N LEU A 5 17.40 0.67 -4.27
CA LEU A 5 17.69 -0.10 -5.48
C LEU A 5 19.11 -0.70 -5.56
N PRO A 6 20.19 0.06 -5.34
CA PRO A 6 21.55 -0.51 -5.38
C PRO A 6 21.80 -1.51 -4.24
N LEU A 7 21.13 -1.36 -3.10
CA LEU A 7 21.26 -2.28 -1.97
C LEU A 7 20.56 -3.62 -2.23
N LEU A 8 19.52 -3.67 -3.06
CA LEU A 8 18.81 -4.91 -3.35
C LEU A 8 19.73 -5.97 -3.95
N GLY A 9 20.65 -5.55 -4.84
CA GLY A 9 21.66 -6.44 -5.42
C GLY A 9 22.64 -6.99 -4.39
N HIS A 10 22.98 -6.21 -3.35
CA HIS A 10 23.83 -6.68 -2.25
C HIS A 10 23.13 -7.72 -1.37
N PHE A 11 21.81 -7.60 -1.21
CA PHE A 11 21.01 -8.50 -0.37
C PHE A 11 20.33 -9.64 -1.16
N ASN A 12 20.63 -9.81 -2.45
CA ASN A 12 19.98 -10.77 -3.35
C ASN A 12 18.43 -10.66 -3.34
N VAL A 13 17.91 -9.44 -3.24
CA VAL A 13 16.47 -9.16 -3.26
C VAL A 13 16.04 -8.82 -4.68
N ASP A 14 14.99 -9.46 -5.18
CA ASP A 14 14.41 -9.15 -6.49
C ASP A 14 13.84 -7.71 -6.49
N PRO A 15 14.31 -6.84 -7.40
CA PRO A 15 13.80 -5.48 -7.56
C PRO A 15 12.30 -5.39 -7.84
N LEU A 16 11.73 -6.34 -8.58
CA LEU A 16 10.29 -6.38 -8.87
C LEU A 16 9.49 -6.68 -7.60
N PHE A 17 9.92 -7.68 -6.83
CA PHE A 17 9.30 -8.03 -5.57
C PHE A 17 9.34 -6.87 -4.57
N PHE A 18 10.50 -6.23 -4.44
CA PHE A 18 10.65 -5.04 -3.59
C PHE A 18 9.76 -3.89 -4.08
N GLY A 19 9.74 -3.63 -5.39
CA GLY A 19 8.89 -2.61 -6.00
C GLY A 19 7.41 -2.82 -5.69
N LEU A 20 6.92 -4.06 -5.80
CA LEU A 20 5.55 -4.45 -5.45
C LEU A 20 5.25 -4.20 -3.97
N LEU A 21 6.13 -4.64 -3.06
CA LEU A 21 5.97 -4.44 -1.62
C LEU A 21 5.87 -2.95 -1.25
N VAL A 22 6.76 -2.14 -1.83
CA VAL A 22 6.73 -0.70 -1.57
C VAL A 22 5.51 -0.04 -2.21
N ALA A 23 5.05 -0.48 -3.38
CA ALA A 23 3.84 0.04 -4.00
C ALA A 23 2.59 -0.19 -3.12
N LEU A 24 2.40 -1.42 -2.60
CA LEU A 24 1.32 -1.73 -1.67
C LEU A 24 1.47 -0.97 -0.35
N ASN A 25 2.68 -0.88 0.19
CA ASN A 25 2.93 -0.13 1.41
C ASN A 25 2.61 1.36 1.25
N LEU A 26 3.01 1.96 0.12
CA LEU A 26 2.78 3.37 -0.16
C LEU A 26 1.29 3.66 -0.35
N GLN A 27 0.55 2.78 -1.04
CA GLN A 27 -0.90 2.86 -1.14
C GLN A 27 -1.56 2.85 0.24
N THR A 28 -1.09 1.97 1.13
CA THR A 28 -1.57 1.89 2.52
C THR A 28 -1.25 3.16 3.30
N ALA A 29 -0.04 3.70 3.15
CA ALA A 29 0.39 4.93 3.81
C ALA A 29 -0.45 6.15 3.40
N PHE A 30 -0.92 6.20 2.15
CA PHE A 30 -1.85 7.23 1.67
C PHE A 30 -3.26 7.13 2.26
N LEU A 31 -3.61 6.04 2.94
CA LEU A 31 -4.91 5.88 3.62
C LEU A 31 -4.83 6.18 5.12
N SER A 32 -3.62 6.13 5.70
CA SER A 32 -3.37 6.46 7.10
C SER A 32 -3.47 7.97 7.36
N PRO A 33 -4.16 8.41 8.43
CA PRO A 33 -3.95 9.77 8.95
C PRO A 33 -2.48 9.97 9.32
N PRO A 34 -1.79 11.09 8.99
CA PRO A 34 -2.23 12.40 8.48
C PRO A 34 -2.10 12.60 6.95
N VAL A 35 -1.68 11.58 6.20
CA VAL A 35 -1.33 11.69 4.77
C VAL A 35 -2.53 11.41 3.86
N ALA A 36 -3.65 10.95 4.44
CA ALA A 36 -4.92 10.69 3.76
C ALA A 36 -5.63 11.96 3.25
N MET A 37 -5.02 12.64 2.27
CA MET A 37 -5.55 13.87 1.68
C MET A 37 -6.98 13.69 1.17
N ALA A 38 -7.32 12.52 0.62
CA ALA A 38 -8.68 12.20 0.16
C ALA A 38 -9.72 12.30 1.29
N ALA A 39 -9.37 11.92 2.52
CA ALA A 39 -10.27 12.01 3.67
C ALA A 39 -10.51 13.47 4.10
N PHE A 40 -9.49 14.32 4.00
CA PHE A 40 -9.61 15.75 4.23
C PHE A 40 -10.45 16.45 3.15
N TYR A 41 -10.29 16.07 1.88
CA TYR A 41 -11.14 16.54 0.78
C TYR A 41 -12.60 16.11 0.99
N LEU A 42 -12.85 14.85 1.35
CA LEU A 42 -14.18 14.36 1.67
C LEU A 42 -14.82 15.16 2.81
N LYS A 43 -14.06 15.53 3.84
CA LYS A 43 -14.58 16.37 4.92
C LYS A 43 -14.98 17.78 4.45
N GLY A 44 -14.32 18.32 3.43
CA GLY A 44 -14.65 19.63 2.84
C GLY A 44 -16.00 19.66 2.13
N VAL A 45 -16.46 18.53 1.58
CA VAL A 45 -17.77 18.41 0.89
C VAL A 45 -18.83 17.68 1.73
N ALA A 46 -18.43 17.00 2.80
CA ALA A 46 -19.33 16.23 3.64
C ALA A 46 -20.18 17.13 4.55
N PRO A 47 -21.42 16.71 4.87
CA PRO A 47 -22.29 17.42 5.80
C PRO A 47 -21.64 17.75 7.16
N PRO A 48 -22.08 18.81 7.87
CA PRO A 48 -21.48 19.24 9.13
C PRO A 48 -21.42 18.16 10.22
N HIS A 49 -22.40 17.25 10.21
CA HIS A 49 -22.51 16.16 11.19
C HIS A 49 -21.51 15.01 10.95
N VAL A 50 -20.88 14.91 9.77
CA VAL A 50 -19.89 13.87 9.48
C VAL A 50 -18.55 14.29 10.06
N THR A 51 -18.03 13.57 11.04
CA THR A 51 -16.74 13.90 11.65
C THR A 51 -15.58 13.24 10.90
N LEU A 52 -14.40 13.83 11.00
CA LEU A 52 -13.18 13.25 10.43
C LEU A 52 -12.91 11.83 10.98
N ASN A 53 -13.23 11.61 12.26
CA ASN A 53 -13.12 10.31 12.92
C ASN A 53 -14.05 9.25 12.32
N GLN A 54 -15.23 9.62 11.82
CA GLN A 54 -16.12 8.68 11.13
C GLN A 54 -15.55 8.27 9.77
N ILE A 55 -14.95 9.22 9.04
CA ILE A 55 -14.28 8.95 7.77
C ILE A 55 -13.09 8.01 8.00
N PHE A 56 -12.24 8.29 8.99
CA PHE A 56 -11.14 7.41 9.38
C PHE A 56 -11.62 6.05 9.89
N GLY A 57 -12.71 6.02 10.66
CA GLY A 57 -13.36 4.79 11.10
C GLY A 57 -13.78 3.88 9.94
N GLY A 58 -14.28 4.45 8.85
CA GLY A 58 -14.62 3.70 7.63
C GLY A 58 -13.42 3.20 6.85
N MET A 59 -12.29 3.92 6.89
CA MET A 59 -11.07 3.54 6.17
C MET A 59 -10.22 2.50 6.94
N LEU A 60 -10.28 2.48 8.27
CA LEU A 60 -9.57 1.52 9.13
C LEU A 60 -9.74 0.04 8.72
N PRO A 61 -10.96 -0.49 8.48
CA PRO A 61 -11.11 -1.88 8.03
C PRO A 61 -10.42 -2.14 6.69
N PHE A 62 -10.45 -1.17 5.77
CA PHE A 62 -9.78 -1.27 4.48
C PHE A 62 -8.25 -1.28 4.64
N MET A 63 -7.71 -0.45 5.54
CA MET A 63 -6.29 -0.50 5.90
C MET A 63 -5.90 -1.86 6.50
N GLY A 64 -6.78 -2.46 7.31
CA GLY A 64 -6.57 -3.82 7.83
C GLY A 64 -6.41 -4.86 6.70
N ILE A 65 -7.28 -4.80 5.69
CA ILE A 65 -7.19 -5.68 4.50
C ILE A 65 -5.87 -5.44 3.74
N GLN A 66 -5.46 -4.19 3.57
CA GLN A 66 -4.20 -3.84 2.91
C GLN A 66 -2.97 -4.38 3.64
N VAL A 67 -2.95 -4.29 4.98
CA VAL A 67 -1.87 -4.88 5.79
C VAL A 67 -1.86 -6.40 5.66
N ILE A 68 -3.02 -7.06 5.66
CA ILE A 68 -3.12 -8.50 5.42
C ILE A 68 -2.59 -8.85 4.03
N ALA A 69 -2.97 -8.09 3.00
CA ALA A 69 -2.47 -8.28 1.64
C ALA A 69 -0.95 -8.12 1.54
N LEU A 70 -0.38 -7.14 2.26
CA LEU A 70 1.07 -6.94 2.33
C LEU A 70 1.77 -8.14 2.99
N VAL A 71 1.24 -8.65 4.10
CA VAL A 71 1.78 -9.84 4.78
C VAL A 71 1.67 -11.07 3.86
N LEU A 72 0.53 -11.27 3.22
CA LEU A 72 0.32 -12.38 2.28
C LEU A 72 1.27 -12.30 1.10
N MET A 73 1.48 -11.13 0.50
CA MET A 73 2.43 -10.97 -0.60
C MET A 73 3.88 -11.19 -0.15
N TYR A 74 4.22 -10.78 1.08
CA TYR A 74 5.54 -11.04 1.65
C TYR A 74 5.82 -12.53 1.85
N VAL A 75 4.84 -13.28 2.36
CA VAL A 75 4.96 -14.74 2.58
C VAL A 75 4.83 -15.53 1.28
N PHE A 76 3.97 -15.08 0.37
CA PHE A 76 3.66 -15.73 -0.91
C PHE A 76 3.98 -14.78 -2.08
N PRO A 77 5.28 -14.60 -2.42
CA PRO A 77 5.72 -13.67 -3.47
C PRO A 77 5.13 -13.99 -4.86
N GLN A 78 4.73 -15.24 -5.07
CA GLN A 78 4.08 -15.70 -6.29
C GLN A 78 2.79 -14.95 -6.60
N ILE A 79 2.07 -14.42 -5.60
CA ILE A 79 0.84 -13.65 -5.83
C ILE A 79 1.12 -12.41 -6.71
N GLY A 80 2.23 -11.72 -6.44
CA GLY A 80 2.62 -10.54 -7.20
C GLY A 80 3.48 -10.86 -8.44
N LEU A 81 4.30 -11.89 -8.36
CA LEU A 81 5.25 -12.25 -9.43
C LEU A 81 4.67 -13.21 -10.49
N TRP A 82 3.53 -13.84 -10.24
CA TRP A 82 2.89 -14.77 -11.18
C TRP A 82 2.64 -14.12 -12.53
N LEU A 83 1.99 -12.96 -12.57
CA LEU A 83 1.67 -12.29 -13.82
C LEU A 83 2.96 -11.90 -14.60
N PRO A 84 3.94 -11.21 -14.01
CA PRO A 84 5.23 -10.98 -14.65
C PRO A 84 5.92 -12.25 -15.16
N SER A 85 5.87 -13.35 -14.41
CA SER A 85 6.52 -14.61 -14.81
C SER A 85 5.88 -15.29 -16.03
N VAL A 86 4.61 -14.98 -16.31
CA VAL A 86 3.87 -15.48 -17.48
C VAL A 86 4.04 -14.54 -18.69
N LEU A 87 4.05 -13.22 -18.45
CA LEU A 87 4.09 -12.20 -19.49
C LEU A 87 5.49 -11.87 -20.03
N TYR A 88 6.52 -11.91 -19.17
CA TYR A 88 7.90 -11.55 -19.52
C TYR A 88 8.80 -12.77 -19.70
N ARG A 89 8.20 -13.93 -19.99
CA ARG A 89 8.91 -15.17 -20.29
C ARG A 89 9.38 -15.22 -21.74
#